data_AF-N8Y4I1-F1
#
_entry.id   AF-N8Y4I1-F1
#
_cell.length_a   1.000
_cell.length_b   1.000
_cell.length_c   1.000
_cell.angle_alpha   90.00
_cell.angle_beta   90.00
_cell.angle_gamma   90.00
#
_symmetry.space_group_name_H-M   'P 1'
#
loop_
_entity.id
_entity.type
_entity.pdbx_description
1 polymer ?
#
loop_
_entity_poly.entity_id
_entity_poly.type
_entity_poly.pdbx_seq_one_letter_code
_entity_poly.pdbx_strand_id
1 'polypeptide(L)'
;MRLNQNLKQTDLATHSGLSRKVIMEAEKGKVTLENLVHILYSLDALDHLDAFLPEPPLSPRELLKMRGKVRQKASGEKKVKEEPKVLDW
;
A
#
# COMPACT_ATOMS: atom_id res chain seq x y z
N MET A 1 -6.56 3.12 -23.45
CA MET A 1 -5.67 2.04 -22.97
C MET A 1 -5.75 0.81 -23.87
N ARG A 2 -6.81 -0.02 -23.84
CA ARG A 2 -6.94 -1.19 -24.74
C ARG A 2 -6.72 -0.86 -26.22
N LEU A 3 -7.41 0.19 -26.71
CA LEU A 3 -7.32 0.60 -28.11
C LEU A 3 -5.89 0.99 -28.53
N ASN A 4 -5.08 1.53 -27.60
CA ASN A 4 -3.70 1.90 -27.87
C ASN A 4 -2.81 0.66 -28.09
N GLN A 5 -3.23 -0.50 -27.60
CA GLN A 5 -2.57 -1.80 -27.80
C GLN A 5 -3.22 -2.62 -28.93
N ASN A 6 -4.18 -2.05 -29.69
CA ASN A 6 -4.91 -2.74 -30.77
C ASN A 6 -5.62 -4.04 -30.38
N LEU A 7 -5.91 -4.25 -29.10
CA LEU A 7 -6.62 -5.44 -28.59
C LEU A 7 -8.12 -5.30 -28.81
N LYS A 8 -8.87 -6.36 -29.14
CA LYS A 8 -10.34 -6.36 -29.08
C LYS A 8 -10.83 -6.56 -27.64
N GLN A 9 -12.09 -6.20 -27.37
CA GLN A 9 -12.70 -6.47 -26.05
C GLN A 9 -12.72 -7.96 -25.70
N THR A 10 -12.92 -8.83 -26.70
CA THR A 10 -12.89 -10.29 -26.54
C THR A 10 -11.50 -10.77 -26.13
N ASP A 11 -10.48 -10.22 -26.77
CA ASP A 11 -9.10 -10.64 -26.53
C ASP A 11 -8.72 -10.24 -25.11
N LEU A 12 -9.00 -8.99 -24.71
CA LEU A 12 -8.76 -8.53 -23.33
C LEU A 12 -9.53 -9.36 -22.31
N ALA A 13 -10.79 -9.71 -22.59
CA ALA A 13 -11.60 -10.55 -21.71
C ALA A 13 -10.96 -11.93 -21.50
N THR A 14 -10.43 -12.55 -22.55
CA THR A 14 -9.70 -13.82 -22.47
C THR A 14 -8.43 -13.69 -21.63
N HIS A 15 -7.62 -12.64 -21.87
CA HIS A 15 -6.37 -12.42 -21.12
C HIS A 15 -6.64 -12.15 -19.63
N SER A 16 -7.69 -11.40 -19.31
CA SER A 16 -8.04 -11.04 -17.94
C SER A 16 -8.87 -12.09 -17.20
N GLY A 17 -9.27 -13.18 -17.85
CA GLY A 17 -10.18 -14.18 -17.27
C GLY A 17 -11.59 -13.66 -16.97
N LEU A 18 -12.03 -12.59 -17.65
CA LEU A 18 -13.34 -11.96 -17.43
C LEU A 18 -14.27 -12.21 -18.62
N SER A 19 -15.57 -11.97 -18.42
CA SER A 19 -16.51 -11.97 -19.54
C SER A 19 -16.38 -10.69 -20.38
N ARG A 20 -16.65 -10.77 -21.68
CA ARG A 20 -16.69 -9.59 -22.57
C ARG A 20 -17.64 -8.49 -22.04
N LYS A 21 -18.75 -8.90 -21.40
CA LYS A 21 -19.71 -7.96 -20.79
C LYS A 21 -19.07 -7.15 -19.67
N VAL A 22 -18.23 -7.77 -18.82
CA VAL A 22 -17.51 -7.08 -17.75
C VAL A 22 -16.54 -6.05 -18.34
N ILE A 23 -15.80 -6.40 -19.40
CA ILE A 23 -14.91 -5.45 -20.09
C ILE A 23 -15.71 -4.27 -20.66
N MET A 24 -16.87 -4.53 -21.28
CA MET A 24 -17.73 -3.49 -21.85
C MET A 24 -18.28 -2.52 -20.79
N GLU A 25 -18.72 -3.04 -19.64
CA GLU A 25 -19.18 -2.19 -18.54
C GLU A 25 -18.03 -1.43 -17.88
N ALA A 26 -16.85 -2.05 -17.77
CA ALA A 26 -15.64 -1.38 -17.29
C ALA A 26 -15.23 -0.21 -18.19
N GLU A 27 -15.30 -0.36 -19.51
CA GLU A 27 -15.08 0.75 -20.46
C GLU A 27 -16.12 1.88 -20.32
N LYS A 28 -17.29 1.61 -19.72
CA LYS A 28 -18.31 2.62 -19.36
C LYS A 28 -18.16 3.15 -17.93
N GLY A 29 -17.12 2.76 -17.21
CA GLY A 29 -16.85 3.18 -15.83
C GLY A 29 -17.59 2.36 -14.75
N LYS A 30 -18.22 1.24 -15.10
CA LYS A 30 -18.90 0.35 -14.14
C LYS A 30 -18.11 -0.93 -13.96
N VAL A 31 -17.29 -0.97 -12.91
CA VAL A 31 -16.44 -2.13 -12.61
C VAL A 31 -16.18 -2.23 -11.11
N THR A 32 -16.01 -3.46 -10.60
CA THR A 32 -15.52 -3.68 -9.24
C THR A 32 -14.02 -3.45 -9.19
N LEU A 33 -13.47 -3.12 -8.02
CA LEU A 33 -12.03 -2.92 -7.87
C LEU A 33 -11.22 -4.16 -8.29
N GLU A 34 -11.67 -5.35 -7.91
CA GLU A 34 -11.05 -6.63 -8.29
C GLU A 34 -10.93 -6.79 -9.81
N ASN A 35 -12.04 -6.60 -10.53
CA ASN A 35 -12.05 -6.70 -11.99
C ASN A 35 -11.20 -5.61 -12.65
N LEU A 36 -11.18 -4.40 -12.07
CA LEU A 36 -10.31 -3.33 -12.55
C LEU A 36 -8.84 -3.72 -12.42
N VAL A 37 -8.42 -4.31 -11.29
CA VAL A 37 -7.04 -4.78 -11.09
C VAL A 37 -6.69 -5.88 -12.10
N HIS A 38 -7.57 -6.85 -12.35
CA HIS A 38 -7.36 -7.86 -13.40
C HIS A 38 -7.20 -7.25 -14.79
N ILE A 39 -8.01 -6.24 -15.13
CA ILE A 39 -7.92 -5.53 -16.41
C ILE A 39 -6.60 -4.76 -16.52
N LEU A 40 -6.21 -4.03 -15.47
CA LEU A 40 -4.95 -3.26 -15.45
C LEU A 40 -3.72 -4.16 -15.54
N TYR A 41 -3.73 -5.29 -14.83
CA TYR A 41 -2.66 -6.30 -14.93
C TYR A 41 -2.54 -6.84 -16.36
N SER A 42 -3.68 -7.15 -17.00
CA SER A 42 -3.70 -7.68 -18.37
C SER A 42 -3.24 -6.66 -19.42
N LEU A 43 -3.33 -5.38 -19.10
CA LEU A 43 -2.89 -4.27 -19.96
C LEU A 43 -1.48 -3.78 -19.64
N ASP A 44 -0.77 -4.43 -18.70
CA ASP A 44 0.54 -3.99 -18.19
C ASP A 44 0.51 -2.52 -17.71
N ALA A 45 -0.54 -2.19 -16.95
CA ALA A 45 -0.91 -0.82 -16.60
C ALA A 45 -1.14 -0.64 -15.09
N LEU A 46 -0.60 -1.54 -14.26
CA LEU A 46 -0.75 -1.49 -12.80
C LEU A 46 -0.09 -0.26 -12.17
N ASP A 47 0.97 0.26 -12.78
CA ASP A 47 1.69 1.45 -12.29
C ASP A 47 0.79 2.69 -12.19
N HIS A 48 -0.33 2.73 -12.92
CA HIS A 48 -1.32 3.80 -12.75
C HIS A 48 -1.99 3.79 -11.37
N LEU A 49 -1.96 2.67 -10.63
CA LEU A 49 -2.44 2.61 -9.27
C LEU A 49 -1.58 3.44 -8.32
N ASP A 50 -0.30 3.66 -8.63
CA ASP A 50 0.57 4.51 -7.81
C ASP A 50 0.08 5.97 -7.82
N ALA A 51 -0.49 6.43 -8.94
CA ALA A 51 -1.11 7.75 -9.03
C ALA A 51 -2.49 7.82 -8.34
N PHE A 52 -3.13 6.68 -8.13
CA PHE A 52 -4.42 6.58 -7.44
C PHE A 52 -4.25 6.49 -5.92
N LEU A 53 -3.19 5.83 -5.46
CA LEU A 53 -2.90 5.62 -4.05
C LEU A 53 -2.15 6.83 -3.46
N PRO A 54 -2.41 7.21 -2.20
CA PRO A 54 -1.63 8.22 -1.53
C PRO A 54 -0.19 7.73 -1.32
N GLU A 55 0.76 8.65 -1.29
CA GLU A 55 2.14 8.32 -0.90
C GLU A 55 2.15 7.69 0.50
N PRO A 56 2.84 6.55 0.68
CA PRO A 56 2.92 5.90 1.97
C PRO A 56 3.62 6.83 2.97
N PRO A 57 3.09 6.99 4.19
CA PRO A 57 3.74 7.81 5.20
C PRO A 57 5.07 7.19 5.65
N LEU A 58 5.99 8.03 6.11
CA LEU A 58 7.28 7.59 6.65
C LEU A 58 7.09 6.56 7.76
N SER A 59 7.86 5.48 7.72
CA SER A 59 7.83 4.46 8.76
C SER A 59 8.34 5.02 10.10
N PRO A 60 7.90 4.48 11.26
CA PRO A 60 8.41 4.89 12.58
C PRO A 60 9.94 4.81 12.69
N ARG A 61 10.57 3.86 11.99
CA ARG A 61 12.03 3.71 11.94
C ARG A 61 12.70 4.84 11.17
N GLU A 62 12.12 5.27 10.06
CA GLU A 62 12.61 6.41 9.28
C GLU A 62 12.43 7.71 10.06
N LEU A 63 11.28 7.88 10.73
CA LEU A 63 11.05 9.01 11.64
C LEU A 63 12.08 9.06 12.79
N LEU A 64 12.45 7.90 13.35
CA LEU A 64 13.51 7.81 14.37
C LEU A 64 14.90 8.18 13.81
N LYS A 65 15.24 7.75 12.59
CA LYS A 65 16.49 8.17 11.92
C LYS A 65 16.51 9.68 11.67
N MET A 66 15.37 10.27 11.31
CA MET A 66 15.22 11.72 11.09
C MET A 66 15.23 12.54 12.38
N ARG A 67 14.92 11.95 13.54
CA ARG A 67 14.89 12.65 14.85
C ARG A 67 16.25 13.19 15.31
N GLY A 68 17.33 12.94 14.55
CA GLY A 68 18.67 13.41 14.86
C GLY A 68 19.19 12.88 16.20
N LYS A 69 20.30 13.45 16.70
CA LYS A 69 20.78 13.14 18.05
C LYS A 69 19.87 13.79 19.09
N VAL A 70 18.94 13.01 19.64
CA VAL A 70 18.21 13.42 20.84
C VAL A 70 19.23 13.58 21.96
N ARG A 71 19.40 14.79 22.49
CA ARG A 71 20.29 15.03 23.64
C ARG A 71 19.78 14.19 24.81
N GLN A 72 20.52 13.17 25.21
CA GLN A 72 20.31 12.55 26.50
C GLN A 72 20.76 13.53 27.58
N LYS A 73 19.87 13.80 28.55
CA LYS A 73 20.27 14.53 29.75
C LYS A 73 21.30 13.67 30.49
N ALA A 74 22.36 14.30 30.98
CA ALA A 74 23.20 13.69 31.99
C ALA A 74 22.34 13.46 33.23
N SER A 75 21.88 12.23 33.42
CA SER A 75 21.36 11.78 34.71
C SER A 75 22.58 11.45 35.55
N GLY A 76 22.75 12.09 36.70
CA GLY A 76 23.67 11.57 37.71
C GLY A 76 23.27 10.13 38.06
N GLU A 77 24.24 9.31 38.46
CA GLU A 77 23.99 7.96 38.97
C GLU A 77 23.04 8.05 40.16
N LYS A 78 21.75 7.80 39.90
CA LYS A 78 20.79 7.60 40.98
C LYS A 78 21.08 6.20 41.50
N LYS A 79 21.80 6.10 42.62
CA LYS A 79 21.85 4.87 43.42
C LYS A 79 20.41 4.42 43.62
N VAL A 80 20.02 3.36 42.93
CA VAL A 80 18.79 2.64 43.21
C VAL A 80 18.97 2.12 44.63
N LYS A 81 18.31 2.76 45.60
CA LYS A 81 18.07 2.09 46.88
C LYS A 81 17.17 0.93 46.54
N GLU A 82 17.69 -0.29 46.67
CA GLU A 82 16.87 -1.49 46.78
C GLU A 82 16.00 -1.31 48.03
N GLU A 83 14.80 -0.78 47.84
CA GLU A 83 13.73 -0.92 48.81
C GLU A 83 13.13 -2.32 48.62
N PRO A 84 12.93 -3.05 49.73
CA PRO A 84 12.63 -4.48 49.69
C PRO A 84 11.32 -4.73 48.95
N LYS A 85 11.33 -5.77 48.11
CA LYS A 85 10.13 -6.34 47.50
C LYS A 85 9.12 -6.65 48.60
N VAL A 86 8.10 -5.81 48.74
CA VAL A 86 6.85 -6.24 49.34
C VAL A 86 6.03 -6.83 48.19
N LEU A 87 6.03 -8.16 48.14
CA LEU A 87 5.06 -8.93 47.38
C LEU A 87 3.69 -8.61 47.99
N ASP A 88 2.80 -8.02 47.22
CA ASP A 88 1.37 -8.27 47.37
C ASP A 88 0.77 -8.46 45.98
N TRP A 89 -0.08 -9.46 45.91
CA TRP A 89 -0.65 -10.13 44.74
C TRP A 89 -1.59 -9.25 43.92
#